data_AF-A0A822EZK9-F1
#
_entry.id   AF-A0A822EZK9-F1
#
_cell.length_a   1.000
_cell.length_b   1.000
_cell.length_c   1.000
_cell.angle_alpha   90.00
_cell.angle_beta   90.00
_cell.angle_gamma   90.00
#
_symmetry.space_group_name_H-M   'P 1'
#
loop_
_entity.id
_entity.type
_entity.pdbx_description
1 polymer ?
#
loop_
_entity_poly.entity_id
_entity_poly.type
_entity_poly.pdbx_seq_one_letter_code
_entity_poly.pdbx_strand_id
1 'polypeptide(L)'
;DISYQLAGKRDCITFKDNDGTSTTLQKRILLYRVRETFQLFLTEYVDTNINLSLTSFNDLRPMNILVQSYTPERSCVCMYHENMNLLIKPLSKYIRCPGLHSLQ
;
A
#
# COMPACT_ATOMS: atom_id res chain seq x y z
N ASP A 1 -0.52 -9.29 4.47
CA ASP A 1 -0.50 -8.25 3.42
C ASP A 1 0.87 -8.29 2.75
N ILE A 2 0.93 -8.13 1.42
CA ILE A 2 2.20 -8.14 0.64
C ILE A 2 2.81 -6.74 0.53
N SER A 3 2.08 -5.72 0.98
CA SER A 3 2.47 -4.31 0.93
C SER A 3 2.22 -3.62 2.27
N TYR A 4 3.00 -2.57 2.55
CA TYR A 4 2.92 -1.76 3.75
C TYR A 4 2.47 -0.34 3.42
N GLN A 5 1.50 0.20 4.16
CA GLN A 5 1.02 1.56 3.95
C GLN A 5 2.00 2.58 4.54
N LEU A 6 2.42 3.56 3.74
CA LEU A 6 3.26 4.63 4.27
C LEU A 6 2.48 5.48 5.28
N ALA A 7 3.12 5.78 6.40
CA ALA A 7 2.51 6.52 7.48
C ALA A 7 2.37 8.02 7.20
N GLY A 8 3.11 8.62 6.26
CA GLY A 8 3.07 10.06 6.07
C GLY A 8 1.74 10.53 5.46
N LYS A 9 1.16 11.61 6.01
CA LYS A 9 0.01 12.29 5.40
C LYS A 9 0.30 12.83 3.99
N ARG A 10 1.58 13.10 3.69
CA ARG A 10 2.06 13.54 2.37
C ARG A 10 2.41 12.37 1.44
N ASP A 11 2.37 11.14 1.94
CA ASP A 11 2.67 9.95 1.16
C ASP A 11 1.44 9.49 0.38
N CYS A 12 0.85 10.40 -0.38
CA CYS A 12 -0.28 10.13 -1.25
C CYS A 12 0.10 10.35 -2.71
N ILE A 13 -0.59 9.66 -3.62
CA ILE A 13 -0.55 9.90 -5.06
C ILE A 13 -1.95 10.30 -5.49
N THR A 14 -2.04 11.45 -6.17
CA THR A 14 -3.28 11.90 -6.79
C THR A 14 -3.16 11.69 -8.28
N PHE A 15 -4.12 10.98 -8.87
CA PHE A 15 -4.24 10.83 -10.30
C PHE A 15 -5.64 11.29 -10.74
N LYS A 16 -5.70 11.79 -11.98
CA LYS A 16 -6.97 12.12 -12.62
C LYS A 16 -7.45 10.90 -13.37
N ASP A 17 -8.67 10.50 -13.09
CA ASP A 17 -9.35 9.47 -13.84
C ASP A 17 -9.83 10.02 -15.19
N ASN A 18 -10.19 9.12 -16.10
CA ASN A 18 -10.72 9.48 -17.42
C ASN A 18 -12.03 10.27 -17.32
N ASP A 19 -12.77 10.09 -16.23
CA ASP A 19 -14.02 10.81 -15.92
C ASP A 19 -13.78 12.23 -15.34
N GLY A 20 -12.52 12.67 -15.25
CA GLY A 20 -12.14 13.98 -14.72
C GLY A 20 -12.15 14.07 -13.18
N THR A 21 -12.53 12.99 -12.50
CA THR A 21 -12.47 12.87 -11.04
C THR A 21 -11.01 12.70 -10.59
N SER A 22 -10.64 13.37 -9.50
CA SER A 22 -9.30 13.26 -8.93
C SER A 22 -9.34 12.32 -7.73
N THR A 23 -8.71 11.15 -7.89
CA THR A 23 -8.64 10.15 -6.82
C THR A 23 -7.28 10.24 -6.14
N THR A 24 -7.30 10.32 -4.81
CA THR A 24 -6.08 10.35 -4.00
C THR A 24 -5.94 9.02 -3.27
N LEU A 25 -4.86 8.30 -3.55
CA LEU A 25 -4.53 7.04 -2.91
C LEU A 25 -3.30 7.18 -2.01
N GLN A 26 -3.31 6.48 -0.87
CA GLN A 26 -2.13 6.38 -0.02
C GLN A 26 -1.08 5.50 -0.72
N LYS A 27 0.17 5.96 -0.70
CA LYS A 27 1.33 5.20 -1.16
C LYS A 27 1.53 3.99 -0.26
N ARG A 28 1.86 2.87 -0.88
CA ARG A 28 2.23 1.64 -0.19
C ARG A 28 3.56 1.16 -0.74
N ILE A 29 4.32 0.46 0.08
CA ILE A 29 5.60 -0.13 -0.28
C ILE A 29 5.41 -1.63 -0.38
N LEU A 30 5.86 -2.22 -1.48
CA LEU A 30 5.93 -3.67 -1.63
C LEU A 30 7.01 -4.22 -0.70
N LEU A 31 6.64 -5.16 0.17
CA LEU A 31 7.57 -5.74 1.15
C LEU A 31 8.53 -6.73 0.52
N TYR A 32 8.09 -7.37 -0.57
CA TYR A 32 8.85 -8.33 -1.36
C TYR A 32 9.35 -7.69 -2.66
N ARG A 33 10.35 -8.31 -3.28
CA ARG A 33 10.75 -7.95 -4.64
C ARG A 33 9.67 -8.39 -5.63
N VAL A 34 9.54 -7.67 -6.74
CA VAL A 34 8.58 -8.01 -7.81
C VAL A 34 8.75 -9.46 -8.30
N ARG A 35 10.00 -9.94 -8.36
CA ARG A 35 10.32 -11.34 -8.70
C ARG A 35 9.78 -12.34 -7.69
N GLU A 36 9.87 -12.04 -6.40
CA GLU A 36 9.37 -12.91 -5.33
C GLU A 36 7.84 -12.94 -5.35
N THR A 37 7.20 -11.78 -5.52
CA THR A 37 5.73 -11.72 -5.65
C THR A 37 5.22 -12.44 -6.89
N PHE A 38 5.98 -12.41 -7.99
CA PHE A 38 5.65 -13.16 -9.19
C PHE A 38 5.77 -14.68 -8.97
N GLN A 39 6.81 -15.12 -8.26
CA GLN A 39 6.95 -16.53 -7.89
C GLN A 39 5.82 -17.01 -6.98
N LEU A 40 5.42 -16.19 -6.00
CA LEU A 40 4.28 -16.48 -5.13
C LEU A 40 2.99 -16.59 -5.94
N PHE A 41 2.76 -15.67 -6.88
CA PHE A 41 1.62 -15.71 -7.80
C PHE A 41 1.59 -17.00 -8.62
N LEU A 42 2.72 -17.41 -9.21
CA LEU A 42 2.78 -18.67 -9.96
C LEU A 42 2.55 -19.89 -9.07
N THR A 43 3.00 -19.85 -7.81
CA THR A 43 2.80 -20.95 -6.85
C THR A 43 1.33 -21.07 -6.45
N GLU A 44 0.65 -19.94 -6.24
CA GLU A 44 -0.76 -19.90 -5.84
C GLU A 44 -1.70 -20.31 -6.99
N TYR A 45 -1.32 -20.03 -8.24
CA TYR A 45 -2.12 -20.31 -9.43
C TYR A 45 -1.52 -21.40 -10.32
N VAL A 46 -0.75 -22.34 -9.76
CA VAL A 46 0.03 -23.34 -10.51
C VAL A 46 -0.84 -24.19 -11.47
N ASP A 47 -2.09 -24.46 -11.10
CA ASP A 47 -3.04 -25.26 -11.89
C ASP A 47 -3.72 -24.48 -13.02
N THR A 48 -3.50 -23.17 -13.04
CA THR A 48 -4.04 -22.27 -14.05
C THR A 48 -2.94 -22.10 -15.08
N ASN A 49 -3.16 -22.51 -16.33
CA ASN A 49 -2.21 -22.36 -17.45
C ASN A 49 -2.00 -20.86 -17.83
N ILE A 50 -1.56 -20.05 -16.88
CA ILE A 50 -1.33 -18.62 -17.02
C ILE A 50 0.03 -18.42 -17.66
N ASN A 51 0.02 -17.99 -18.92
CA ASN A 51 1.21 -17.55 -19.62
C ASN A 51 1.39 -16.04 -19.41
N LEU A 52 2.07 -15.67 -18.33
CA LEU A 52 2.34 -14.28 -17.97
C LEU A 52 3.84 -14.08 -17.80
N SER A 53 4.41 -13.05 -18.43
CA SER A 53 5.82 -12.68 -18.24
C SER A 53 6.01 -11.82 -16.98
N LEU A 54 7.22 -11.81 -16.42
CA LEU A 54 7.55 -10.93 -15.29
C LEU A 54 7.35 -9.44 -15.61
N THR A 55 7.62 -9.03 -16.85
CA THR A 55 7.44 -7.63 -17.29
C THR A 55 5.96 -7.26 -17.30
N SER A 56 5.13 -8.08 -17.96
CA SER A 56 3.68 -7.90 -17.99
C SER A 56 3.08 -7.92 -16.59
N PHE A 57 3.58 -8.78 -15.70
CA PHE A 57 3.18 -8.81 -14.29
C PHE A 57 3.55 -7.51 -13.56
N ASN A 58 4.75 -6.98 -13.78
CA ASN A 58 5.17 -5.72 -13.16
C ASN A 58 4.31 -4.53 -13.63
N ASP A 59 3.86 -4.54 -14.88
CA ASP A 59 3.02 -3.47 -15.44
C ASP A 59 1.61 -3.45 -14.85
N LEU A 60 1.13 -4.59 -14.34
CA LEU A 60 -0.14 -4.69 -13.60
C LEU A 60 -0.06 -4.07 -12.20
N ARG A 61 1.13 -3.68 -11.72
CA ARG A 61 1.29 -3.09 -10.40
C ARG A 61 0.58 -1.72 -10.35
N PRO A 62 -0.33 -1.50 -9.37
CA PRO A 62 -0.98 -0.21 -9.22
C PRO A 62 0.03 0.90 -8.94
N MET A 63 -0.22 2.10 -9.46
CA MET A 63 0.69 3.25 -9.34
C MET A 63 0.98 3.66 -7.89
N ASN A 64 0.05 3.40 -6.97
CA ASN A 64 0.22 3.70 -5.56
C ASN A 64 1.10 2.68 -4.82
N ILE A 65 1.53 1.59 -5.48
CA ILE A 65 2.46 0.59 -4.94
C ILE A 65 3.88 0.87 -5.43
N LEU A 66 4.73 1.28 -4.51
CA LEU A 66 6.15 1.54 -4.71
C LEU A 66 6.97 0.28 -4.42
N VAL A 67 8.09 0.13 -5.12
CA VAL A 67 9.06 -0.93 -4.82
C VAL A 67 9.89 -0.57 -3.59
N GLN A 68 10.50 -1.59 -2.97
CA GLN A 68 11.29 -1.45 -1.75
C GLN A 68 12.41 -0.40 -1.83
N SER A 69 12.94 -0.06 -3.01
CA SER A 69 13.94 1.00 -3.18
C SER A 69 13.43 2.40 -2.80
N TYR A 70 12.12 2.59 -2.71
CA TYR A 70 11.51 3.85 -2.24
C TYR A 70 11.29 3.87 -0.71
N THR A 71 11.70 2.81 0.00
CA THR A 71 11.55 2.74 1.46
C THR A 71 12.55 3.67 2.14
N PRO A 72 12.10 4.56 3.06
CA PRO A 72 13.01 5.32 3.88
C PRO A 72 13.87 4.38 4.74
N GLU A 73 15.19 4.53 4.69
CA GLU A 73 16.15 3.66 5.41
C GLU A 73 15.94 3.65 6.94
N ARG A 74 15.20 4.63 7.49
CA ARG A 74 14.99 4.82 8.92
C ARG A 74 13.54 4.64 9.38
N SER A 75 12.64 4.12 8.56
CA SER A 75 11.25 3.85 8.95
C SER A 75 11.00 2.37 9.18
N CYS A 76 10.40 1.98 10.31
CA CYS A 76 9.89 0.61 10.47
C CYS A 76 8.69 0.43 9.54
N VAL A 77 8.73 -0.63 8.74
CA VAL A 77 7.61 -1.11 7.90
C VAL A 77 6.88 -2.30 8.53
N CYS A 78 7.14 -2.54 9.80
CA CYS A 78 6.58 -3.63 10.57
C CYS A 78 5.16 -3.28 11.04
N MET A 79 4.27 -4.28 11.08
CA MET A 79 2.88 -4.12 11.55
C MET A 79 2.77 -3.61 13.00
N TYR A 80 3.80 -3.80 13.82
CA TYR A 80 3.78 -3.41 15.23
C TYR A 80 4.13 -1.94 15.49
N HIS A 81 4.92 -1.32 14.61
CA HIS A 81 5.27 0.11 14.72
C HIS A 81 4.54 0.95 13.66
N GLU A 82 3.39 0.48 13.21
CA GLU A 82 2.52 1.25 12.33
C GLU A 82 1.96 2.47 13.07
N ASN A 83 1.79 3.59 12.36
CA ASN A 83 1.29 4.83 12.96
C ASN A 83 -0.23 4.75 13.18
N MET A 84 -0.63 4.03 14.23
CA MET A 84 -2.02 3.80 14.61
C MET A 84 -2.80 5.11 14.79
N ASN A 85 -2.15 6.18 15.26
CA ASN A 85 -2.80 7.48 15.44
C ASN A 85 -3.34 8.03 14.11
N LEU A 86 -2.61 7.86 13.01
CA LEU A 86 -3.06 8.31 11.69
C LEU A 86 -4.16 7.43 11.10
N LEU A 87 -4.19 6.13 11.43
CA LEU A 87 -5.23 5.19 11.00
C LEU A 87 -6.54 5.40 11.76
N ILE A 88 -6.46 5.74 13.05
CA ILE A 88 -7.63 5.92 13.92
C ILE A 88 -8.24 7.32 13.72
N LYS A 89 -7.45 8.33 13.37
CA LYS A 89 -7.93 9.72 13.22
C LYS A 89 -9.12 9.90 12.27
N PRO A 90 -9.21 9.26 11.09
CA PRO A 90 -10.40 9.31 10.25
C PRO A 90 -11.65 8.74 10.93
N LEU A 91 -11.50 7.71 11.78
CA LEU A 91 -12.60 7.08 12.49
C LEU A 91 -13.25 8.01 13.52
N SER A 92 -12.53 9.03 14.01
CA SER A 92 -13.07 10.04 14.92
C SER A 92 -14.27 10.80 14.33
N LYS A 93 -14.39 10.85 13.00
CA LYS A 93 -15.52 11.51 12.32
C LYS A 93 -16.81 10.70 12.44
N TYR A 94 -16.69 9.39 12.61
CA TYR A 94 -17.82 8.45 12.60
C TYR A 94 -18.11 7.87 13.99
N ILE A 95 -17.10 7.81 14.87
CA ILE A 95 -17.20 7.22 16.20
C ILE A 95 -16.92 8.30 17.25
N ARG A 96 -17.89 8.56 18.13
CA ARG A 96 -17.70 9.42 19.30
C ARG A 96 -17.24 8.56 20.48
N CYS A 97 -15.92 8.48 20.67
CA CYS A 97 -15.33 7.80 21.82
C CYS A 97 -14.65 8.84 22.73
N PRO A 98 -15.00 8.91 24.04
CA PRO A 98 -14.27 9.72 25.00
C PRO A 98 -12.80 9.29 25.05
N GLY A 99 -11.85 10.20 24.83
CA GLY A 99 -10.40 9.91 24.82
C GLY A 99 -9.76 9.76 23.44
N LEU A 100 -10.54 9.77 22.35
CA LEU A 100 -9.97 9.75 20.99
C LEU A 100 -9.25 11.08 20.64
N HIS A 101 -9.70 12.19 21.23
CA HIS A 101 -9.09 13.51 21.08
C HIS A 101 -7.76 13.67 21.83
N SER A 102 -7.46 12.81 22.82
CA SER A 102 -6.18 12.86 23.56
C SER A 102 -5.03 12.13 22.86
N LEU A 103 -5.25 11.52 21.70
CA LEU A 103 -4.23 10.89 20.85
C LEU A 103 -3.52 11.90 19.91
N GLN A 104 -3.64 13.20 20.19
CA GLN A 104 -3.09 14.30 19.38
C GLN A 104 -1.61 14.56 19.63
#